data_AF-A0A6S6RB62-F1
#
_entry.id   AF-A0A6S6RB62-F1
#
_cell.length_a   1.000
_cell.length_b   1.000
_cell.length_c   1.000
_cell.angle_alpha   90.00
_cell.angle_beta   90.00
_cell.angle_gamma   90.00
#
_symmetry.space_group_name_H-M   'P 1'
#
loop_
_entity.id
_entity.type
_entity.pdbx_description
1 polymer ?
#
loop_
_entity_poly.entity_id
_entity_poly.type
_entity_poly.pdbx_seq_one_letter_code
_entity_poly.pdbx_strand_id
1 'polypeptide(L)'
;MKERKCHLLFLQTIIGGYTYPIDWDMGENNMGNQKDMTQKAVGKQSILFSNPPYILSGSSIAGKKEGEGPLGTFFDQIEEDPMFGGTSWEDAESRLMKRAADLAIKKASLQNTDIRYLIGGDLLGQLIATSFGIMDLDIPLFGVYGACSTMGESMAIGSVLVDGGFADKVLALTSSHFAGAEKQFRFPLAYGNQRPLSASWTVTGSGAVVIGNSKPQEADKDNKASIRVKGITVGKIVDYGVKDSMNMGACMAPAAYKTISQNLSDLKVKPDYYDKIITGDLGYVGKDILIDLLKQDGYHISGNHMDCGIEIFDQETQDTHAGGSGCGCSAITLTSYIFPKLQKRDWKRVLFVPTGALLSTVSFNEGNSVPGIAHGVILEAE
;
A
#
# COMPACT_ATOMS: atom_id res chain seq x y z
N MET A 1 -31.59 -0.61 -66.27
CA MET A 1 -32.86 -1.10 -65.69
C MET A 1 -32.54 -1.93 -64.44
N LYS A 2 -33.04 -1.48 -63.27
CA LYS A 2 -33.50 -2.24 -62.08
C LYS A 2 -32.55 -3.30 -61.47
N GLU A 3 -31.99 -3.05 -60.26
CA GLU A 3 -32.51 -3.45 -58.91
C GLU A 3 -31.97 -4.84 -58.48
N ARG A 4 -31.48 -5.19 -57.27
CA ARG A 4 -31.56 -4.78 -55.83
C ARG A 4 -30.27 -5.26 -55.12
N LYS A 5 -29.62 -4.56 -54.18
CA LYS A 5 -29.98 -4.21 -52.78
C LYS A 5 -30.07 -5.38 -51.78
N CYS A 6 -29.16 -5.37 -50.80
CA CYS A 6 -29.39 -5.61 -49.36
C CYS A 6 -28.29 -4.83 -48.60
N HIS A 7 -28.55 -3.58 -48.21
CA HIS A 7 -29.05 -3.14 -46.90
C HIS A 7 -28.10 -3.40 -45.72
N LEU A 8 -27.21 -2.43 -45.47
CA LEU A 8 -26.82 -2.03 -44.11
C LEU A 8 -27.37 -0.62 -43.89
N LEU A 9 -28.41 -0.50 -43.07
CA LEU A 9 -29.02 0.78 -42.73
C LEU A 9 -28.22 1.43 -41.61
N PHE A 10 -27.81 2.67 -41.88
CA PHE A 10 -27.39 3.68 -40.92
C PHE A 10 -28.53 4.02 -39.95
N LEU A 11 -28.19 4.36 -38.71
CA LEU A 11 -28.81 5.51 -38.05
C LEU A 11 -27.71 6.41 -37.49
N GLN A 12 -27.56 7.55 -38.14
CA GLN A 12 -26.75 8.68 -37.72
C GLN A 12 -27.69 9.88 -37.77
N THR A 13 -27.87 10.59 -36.66
CA THR A 13 -28.44 11.94 -36.70
C THR A 13 -27.80 12.81 -35.62
N ILE A 14 -26.89 13.69 -36.08
CA ILE A 14 -26.71 15.13 -35.76
C ILE A 14 -26.41 15.44 -34.28
N ILE A 15 -25.27 16.07 -33.89
CA ILE A 15 -24.88 17.47 -34.15
C ILE A 15 -23.35 17.65 -34.07
N GLY A 16 -22.75 18.43 -34.97
CA GLY A 16 -21.42 19.05 -34.78
C GLY A 16 -20.26 18.41 -35.54
N GLY A 17 -20.14 18.72 -36.84
CA GLY A 17 -19.02 18.28 -37.65
C GLY A 17 -17.75 19.08 -37.40
N TYR A 18 -16.65 18.38 -37.10
CA TYR A 18 -15.28 18.76 -37.44
C TYR A 18 -14.47 17.48 -37.66
N THR A 19 -14.22 17.12 -38.91
CA THR A 19 -13.19 16.14 -39.28
C THR A 19 -11.97 16.91 -39.73
N TYR A 20 -10.91 16.93 -38.91
CA TYR A 20 -9.59 17.38 -39.35
C TYR A 20 -8.91 16.26 -40.16
N PRO A 21 -8.38 16.53 -41.36
CA PRO A 21 -7.43 15.63 -41.98
C PRO A 21 -6.10 15.70 -41.20
N ILE A 22 -5.61 14.54 -40.75
CA ILE A 22 -4.27 14.43 -40.17
C ILE A 22 -3.30 14.26 -41.36
N ASP A 23 -2.69 15.35 -41.78
CA ASP A 23 -1.49 15.33 -42.63
C ASP A 23 -0.28 15.01 -41.75
N TRP A 24 0.37 13.87 -42.01
CA TRP A 24 1.67 13.54 -41.43
C TRP A 24 2.76 14.18 -42.27
N ASP A 25 3.07 15.45 -41.99
CA ASP A 25 4.24 16.11 -42.54
C ASP A 25 5.49 15.62 -41.79
N MET A 26 6.27 14.75 -42.43
CA MET A 26 7.60 14.33 -41.94
C MET A 26 8.62 15.43 -42.22
N GLY A 27 8.57 16.49 -41.41
CA GLY A 27 9.61 17.51 -41.39
C GLY A 27 10.82 17.05 -40.58
N GLU A 28 11.92 16.73 -41.26
CA GLU A 28 13.26 16.74 -40.66
C GLU A 28 13.53 18.13 -40.08
N ASN A 29 13.72 18.26 -38.76
CA ASN A 29 14.42 19.39 -38.18
C ASN A 29 14.95 19.14 -36.75
N ASN A 30 16.26 19.32 -36.63
CA ASN A 30 17.05 19.67 -35.43
C ASN A 30 17.12 18.69 -34.25
N MET A 31 18.11 17.78 -34.33
CA MET A 31 18.80 17.21 -33.16
C MET A 31 19.61 18.30 -32.42
N GLY A 32 18.93 19.16 -31.67
CA GLY A 32 19.55 20.12 -30.77
C GLY A 32 18.90 20.07 -29.40
N ASN A 33 19.65 19.59 -28.40
CA ASN A 33 19.29 19.46 -26.99
C ASN A 33 18.16 18.47 -26.64
N GLN A 34 18.45 17.18 -26.80
CA GLN A 34 17.81 16.15 -25.98
C GLN A 34 18.36 16.31 -24.56
N LYS A 35 17.67 17.12 -23.73
CA LYS A 35 17.93 17.20 -22.28
C LYS A 35 17.99 15.76 -21.75
N ASP A 36 19.11 15.47 -21.09
CA ASP A 36 19.41 14.25 -20.34
C ASP A 36 18.13 13.66 -19.73
N MET A 37 17.60 12.59 -20.33
CA MET A 37 16.53 11.82 -19.69
C MET A 37 17.19 11.09 -18.52
N THR A 38 17.24 11.73 -17.35
CA THR A 38 17.72 11.11 -16.11
C THR A 38 17.09 9.74 -15.97
N GLN A 39 17.89 8.70 -16.13
CA GLN A 39 17.43 7.32 -16.09
C GLN A 39 17.03 6.99 -14.64
N LYS A 40 15.73 7.05 -14.35
CA LYS A 40 15.16 6.78 -13.02
C LYS A 40 15.09 5.29 -12.68
N ALA A 41 14.96 4.42 -13.68
CA ALA A 41 14.95 2.98 -13.50
C ALA A 41 16.36 2.47 -13.17
N VAL A 42 16.48 1.72 -12.08
CA VAL A 42 17.74 1.17 -11.58
C VAL A 42 17.60 -0.35 -11.46
N GLY A 43 18.53 -1.06 -12.09
CA GLY A 43 18.52 -2.52 -12.11
C GLY A 43 17.27 -3.08 -12.81
N LYS A 44 16.61 -4.06 -12.20
CA LYS A 44 15.50 -4.81 -12.82
C LYS A 44 14.11 -4.33 -12.41
N GLN A 45 13.93 -3.88 -11.17
CA GLN A 45 12.60 -3.66 -10.57
C GLN A 45 12.51 -2.37 -9.75
N SER A 46 13.63 -1.63 -9.63
CA SER A 46 13.72 -0.47 -8.75
C SER A 46 13.70 0.85 -9.54
N ILE A 47 13.18 1.89 -8.90
CA ILE A 47 13.17 3.26 -9.39
C ILE A 47 13.77 4.13 -8.31
N LEU A 48 14.79 4.92 -8.64
CA LEU A 48 15.27 6.01 -7.81
C LEU A 48 14.78 7.32 -8.42
N PHE A 49 14.03 8.09 -7.61
CA PHE A 49 13.40 9.31 -8.09
C PHE A 49 14.42 10.43 -8.26
N SER A 50 14.31 11.16 -9.36
CA SER A 50 15.16 12.32 -9.65
C SER A 50 14.75 13.53 -8.81
N ASN A 51 13.44 13.69 -8.59
CA ASN A 51 12.84 14.66 -7.68
C ASN A 51 12.02 13.91 -6.63
N PRO A 52 12.67 13.28 -5.62
CA PRO A 52 12.00 12.43 -4.63
C PRO A 52 10.79 13.14 -3.98
N PRO A 53 9.57 12.60 -4.10
CA PRO A 53 8.39 13.17 -3.49
C PRO A 53 8.50 13.26 -1.97
N TYR A 54 7.81 14.23 -1.38
CA TYR A 54 7.70 14.42 0.06
C TYR A 54 6.44 13.76 0.61
N ILE A 55 6.54 13.23 1.83
CA ILE A 55 5.37 12.92 2.64
C ILE A 55 4.93 14.20 3.34
N LEU A 56 3.74 14.72 2.97
CA LEU A 56 3.19 15.95 3.54
C LEU A 56 2.52 15.70 4.88
N SER A 57 1.80 14.59 4.98
CA SER A 57 1.13 14.16 6.20
C SER A 57 0.87 12.65 6.16
N GLY A 58 0.63 12.09 7.34
CA GLY A 58 0.08 10.75 7.50
C GLY A 58 -0.97 10.76 8.59
N SER A 59 -1.93 9.85 8.51
CA SER A 59 -2.94 9.63 9.55
C SER A 59 -3.11 8.15 9.84
N SER A 60 -3.41 7.84 11.09
CA SER A 60 -3.67 6.49 11.60
C SER A 60 -4.95 6.48 12.43
N ILE A 61 -5.92 5.68 12.01
CA ILE A 61 -7.13 5.41 12.79
C ILE A 61 -7.18 3.92 13.06
N ALA A 62 -7.38 3.58 14.33
CA ALA A 62 -7.31 2.21 14.83
C ALA A 62 -8.58 1.82 15.60
N GLY A 63 -8.89 0.53 15.63
CA GLY A 63 -9.90 -0.02 16.52
C GLY A 63 -9.40 -0.16 17.96
N LYS A 64 -10.32 -0.48 18.86
CA LYS A 64 -10.07 -0.70 20.29
C LYS A 64 -8.88 -1.64 20.56
N LYS A 65 -8.86 -2.82 19.93
CA LYS A 65 -7.84 -3.85 20.20
C LYS A 65 -6.44 -3.36 19.84
N GLU A 66 -6.30 -2.70 18.70
CA GLU A 66 -5.04 -2.07 18.29
C GLU A 66 -4.65 -0.94 19.26
N GLY A 67 -5.63 -0.14 19.70
CA GLY A 67 -5.45 0.93 20.68
C GLY A 67 -4.99 0.46 22.06
N GLU A 68 -5.33 -0.77 22.45
CA GLU A 68 -4.85 -1.43 23.67
C GLU A 68 -3.43 -2.03 23.51
N GLY A 69 -2.92 -2.11 22.29
CA GLY A 69 -1.61 -2.66 21.98
C GLY A 69 -0.43 -1.70 22.23
N PRO A 70 0.81 -2.17 22.00
CA PRO A 70 2.02 -1.39 22.27
C PRO A 70 2.08 -0.06 21.53
N LEU A 71 1.45 0.02 20.35
CA LEU A 71 1.42 1.22 19.52
C LEU A 71 0.24 2.16 19.80
N GLY A 72 -0.65 1.81 20.74
CA GLY A 72 -1.90 2.51 21.00
C GLY A 72 -1.75 4.02 21.17
N THR A 73 -0.77 4.44 21.98
CA THR A 73 -0.51 5.86 22.27
C THR A 73 0.00 6.69 21.08
N PHE A 74 0.36 6.04 19.97
CA PHE A 74 0.88 6.70 18.77
C PHE A 74 -0.19 6.94 17.71
N PHE A 75 -1.36 6.28 17.79
CA PHE A 75 -2.41 6.47 16.80
C PHE A 75 -3.08 7.84 16.93
N ASP A 76 -3.49 8.43 15.80
CA ASP A 76 -4.17 9.73 15.83
C ASP A 76 -5.58 9.61 16.43
N GLN A 77 -6.26 8.50 16.18
CA GLN A 77 -7.56 8.20 16.74
C GLN A 77 -7.72 6.70 17.00
N ILE A 78 -8.28 6.37 18.16
CA ILE A 78 -8.75 5.03 18.52
C ILE A 78 -10.27 5.10 18.64
N GLU A 79 -10.97 4.17 17.99
CA GLU A 79 -12.42 4.03 18.10
C GLU A 79 -12.79 2.82 18.94
N GLU A 80 -13.63 3.04 19.94
CA GLU A 80 -14.11 2.00 20.85
C GLU A 80 -15.25 1.19 20.23
N ASP A 81 -16.06 1.83 19.39
CA ASP A 81 -17.14 1.16 18.66
C ASP A 81 -16.58 0.44 17.41
N PRO A 82 -16.58 -0.91 17.36
CA PRO A 82 -16.12 -1.64 16.19
C PRO A 82 -16.99 -1.41 14.96
N MET A 83 -18.20 -0.85 15.08
CA MET A 83 -19.02 -0.51 13.91
C MET A 83 -18.67 0.86 13.33
N PHE A 84 -17.87 1.69 14.01
CA PHE A 84 -17.57 3.07 13.59
C PHE A 84 -18.84 3.89 13.26
N GLY A 85 -19.97 3.58 13.93
CA GLY A 85 -21.30 4.13 13.66
C GLY A 85 -21.97 3.66 12.35
N GLY A 86 -21.43 2.61 11.72
CA GLY A 86 -21.94 1.97 10.52
C GLY A 86 -23.03 0.93 10.78
N THR A 87 -23.66 0.48 9.70
CA THR A 87 -24.78 -0.48 9.72
C THR A 87 -24.38 -1.90 9.28
N SER A 88 -23.20 -2.05 8.68
CA SER A 88 -22.54 -3.32 8.36
C SER A 88 -21.02 -3.20 8.58
N TRP A 89 -20.28 -4.30 8.52
CA TRP A 89 -18.81 -4.28 8.64
C TRP A 89 -18.14 -3.58 7.45
N GLU A 90 -18.74 -3.67 6.25
CA GLU A 90 -18.29 -2.95 5.07
C GLU A 90 -18.50 -1.44 5.23
N ASP A 91 -19.66 -1.00 5.75
CA ASP A 91 -19.93 0.42 6.06
C ASP A 91 -19.02 0.94 7.18
N ALA A 92 -18.76 0.12 8.21
CA ALA A 92 -17.81 0.43 9.28
C ALA A 92 -16.41 0.71 8.71
N GLU A 93 -15.92 -0.17 7.83
CA GLU A 93 -14.61 -0.02 7.20
C GLU A 93 -14.57 1.19 6.24
N SER A 94 -15.63 1.43 5.46
CA SER A 94 -15.77 2.64 4.63
C SER A 94 -15.64 3.93 5.44
N ARG A 95 -16.30 4.01 6.60
CA ARG A 95 -16.24 5.17 7.49
C ARG A 95 -14.85 5.34 8.10
N LEU A 96 -14.24 4.25 8.53
CA LEU A 96 -12.88 4.22 9.03
C LEU A 96 -11.90 4.76 7.97
N MET A 97 -12.00 4.29 6.73
CA MET A 97 -11.16 4.77 5.62
C MET A 97 -11.38 6.26 5.33
N LYS A 98 -12.64 6.72 5.26
CA LYS A 98 -12.97 8.13 5.03
C LYS A 98 -12.36 9.05 6.08
N ARG A 99 -12.48 8.67 7.37
CA ARG A 99 -11.92 9.45 8.48
C ARG A 99 -10.39 9.55 8.37
N ALA A 100 -9.71 8.49 7.96
CA ALA A 100 -8.26 8.52 7.74
C ALA A 100 -7.91 9.48 6.59
N ALA A 101 -8.60 9.39 5.45
CA ALA A 101 -8.42 10.30 4.33
C ALA A 101 -8.60 11.78 4.74
N ASP A 102 -9.74 12.10 5.37
CA ASP A 102 -10.05 13.45 5.85
C ASP A 102 -8.99 13.97 6.82
N LEU A 103 -8.52 13.12 7.74
CA LEU A 103 -7.52 13.50 8.73
C LEU A 103 -6.15 13.75 8.08
N ALA A 104 -5.71 12.91 7.14
CA ALA A 104 -4.45 13.13 6.42
C ALA A 104 -4.49 14.45 5.63
N ILE A 105 -5.57 14.70 4.88
CA ILE A 105 -5.78 15.94 4.12
C ILE A 105 -5.76 17.15 5.06
N LYS A 106 -6.49 17.07 6.18
CA LYS A 106 -6.53 18.12 7.20
C LYS A 106 -5.16 18.39 7.83
N LYS A 107 -4.39 17.34 8.17
CA LYS A 107 -3.03 17.46 8.73
C LYS A 107 -2.05 18.08 7.73
N ALA A 108 -2.30 17.98 6.43
CA ALA A 108 -1.53 18.68 5.41
C ALA A 108 -2.00 20.13 5.18
N SER A 109 -3.03 20.60 5.90
CA SER A 109 -3.70 21.89 5.68
C SER A 109 -4.23 22.05 4.25
N LEU A 110 -4.77 20.98 3.68
CA LEU A 110 -5.31 20.92 2.32
C LEU A 110 -6.84 20.78 2.32
N GLN A 111 -7.43 20.96 1.15
CA GLN A 111 -8.79 20.59 0.81
C GLN A 111 -8.78 19.39 -0.14
N ASN A 112 -9.92 18.69 -0.28
CA ASN A 112 -10.06 17.57 -1.21
C ASN A 112 -9.69 17.98 -2.66
N THR A 113 -10.05 19.21 -3.07
CA THR A 113 -9.75 19.77 -4.39
C THR A 113 -8.26 20.01 -4.65
N ASP A 114 -7.42 19.99 -3.61
CA ASP A 114 -5.96 20.10 -3.76
C ASP A 114 -5.29 18.75 -4.09
N ILE A 115 -6.02 17.64 -3.95
CA ILE A 115 -5.54 16.29 -4.21
C ILE A 115 -5.90 15.91 -5.64
N ARG A 116 -4.89 15.59 -6.45
CA ARG A 116 -5.10 15.28 -7.87
C ARG A 116 -5.64 13.86 -8.07
N TYR A 117 -5.08 12.89 -7.36
CA TYR A 117 -5.48 11.49 -7.42
C TYR A 117 -5.50 10.89 -6.02
N LEU A 118 -6.46 10.02 -5.79
CA LEU A 118 -6.53 9.13 -4.65
C LEU A 118 -6.22 7.71 -5.16
N ILE A 119 -5.29 7.03 -4.50
CA ILE A 119 -4.86 5.68 -4.84
C ILE A 119 -5.07 4.83 -3.61
N GLY A 120 -5.99 3.88 -3.67
CA GLY A 120 -6.33 3.09 -2.50
C GLY A 120 -7.08 1.81 -2.80
N GLY A 121 -7.17 1.00 -1.75
CA GLY A 121 -7.83 -0.28 -1.78
C GLY A 121 -8.00 -0.86 -0.38
N ASP A 122 -8.87 -1.86 -0.29
CA ASP A 122 -9.15 -2.65 0.91
C ASP A 122 -9.08 -4.15 0.56
N LEU A 123 -9.21 -5.02 1.57
CA LEU A 123 -9.19 -6.47 1.36
C LEU A 123 -10.52 -7.03 0.87
N LEU A 124 -11.61 -6.26 0.98
CA LEU A 124 -12.93 -6.78 0.77
C LEU A 124 -13.26 -6.87 -0.72
N GLY A 125 -14.26 -7.70 -1.02
CA GLY A 125 -14.67 -7.97 -2.39
C GLY A 125 -14.95 -6.67 -3.16
N GLN A 126 -14.32 -6.53 -4.31
CA GLN A 126 -14.49 -5.39 -5.22
C GLN A 126 -14.13 -4.02 -4.61
N LEU A 127 -13.26 -3.99 -3.58
CA LEU A 127 -12.86 -2.76 -2.91
C LEU A 127 -14.07 -1.98 -2.37
N ILE A 128 -15.03 -2.71 -1.77
CA ILE A 128 -16.30 -2.11 -1.32
C ILE A 128 -16.05 -1.04 -0.25
N ALA A 129 -15.10 -1.26 0.67
CA ALA A 129 -14.82 -0.27 1.70
C ALA A 129 -14.29 1.03 1.08
N THR A 130 -13.39 0.91 0.10
CA THR A 130 -12.78 2.02 -0.64
C THR A 130 -13.83 2.76 -1.46
N SER A 131 -14.53 2.05 -2.34
CA SER A 131 -15.44 2.63 -3.33
C SER A 131 -16.58 3.42 -2.68
N PHE A 132 -17.12 2.91 -1.57
CA PHE A 132 -18.19 3.58 -0.84
C PHE A 132 -17.66 4.59 0.18
N GLY A 133 -16.49 4.35 0.78
CA GLY A 133 -15.93 5.23 1.82
C GLY A 133 -15.42 6.56 1.27
N ILE A 134 -14.79 6.56 0.10
CA ILE A 134 -14.15 7.77 -0.46
C ILE A 134 -15.02 8.53 -1.46
N MET A 135 -16.23 8.04 -1.76
CA MET A 135 -17.13 8.62 -2.76
C MET A 135 -17.38 10.12 -2.54
N ASP A 136 -17.66 10.50 -1.29
CA ASP A 136 -17.95 11.89 -0.92
C ASP A 136 -16.73 12.82 -1.00
N LEU A 137 -15.52 12.28 -1.19
CA LEU A 137 -14.32 13.12 -1.31
C LEU A 137 -14.25 13.82 -2.67
N ASP A 138 -14.94 13.29 -3.69
CA ASP A 138 -14.93 13.80 -5.07
C ASP A 138 -13.52 13.94 -5.66
N ILE A 139 -12.64 12.98 -5.35
CA ILE A 139 -11.26 12.90 -5.85
C ILE A 139 -11.15 11.75 -6.87
N PRO A 140 -10.52 11.94 -8.04
CA PRO A 140 -10.30 10.87 -9.00
C PRO A 140 -9.55 9.66 -8.39
N LEU A 141 -10.13 8.46 -8.53
CA LEU A 141 -9.67 7.23 -7.89
C LEU A 141 -8.89 6.31 -8.84
N PHE A 142 -7.73 5.85 -8.40
CA PHE A 142 -7.11 4.59 -8.82
C PHE A 142 -7.38 3.52 -7.77
N GLY A 143 -8.37 2.67 -8.02
CA GLY A 143 -8.67 1.51 -7.17
C GLY A 143 -7.66 0.41 -7.41
N VAL A 144 -6.90 0.04 -6.37
CA VAL A 144 -5.81 -0.95 -6.46
C VAL A 144 -6.08 -2.13 -5.53
N TYR A 145 -5.59 -3.30 -5.90
CA TYR A 145 -5.70 -4.51 -5.08
C TYR A 145 -4.37 -5.24 -5.06
N GLY A 146 -3.60 -5.00 -3.99
CA GLY A 146 -2.36 -5.70 -3.66
C GLY A 146 -2.50 -6.58 -2.41
N ALA A 147 -3.73 -6.92 -2.01
CA ALA A 147 -4.04 -7.50 -0.70
C ALA A 147 -3.39 -6.67 0.44
N CYS A 148 -2.69 -7.29 1.38
CA CYS A 148 -2.04 -6.57 2.48
C CYS A 148 -0.89 -5.64 2.04
N SER A 149 -0.39 -5.77 0.80
CA SER A 149 0.68 -4.92 0.25
C SER A 149 0.20 -3.57 -0.30
N THR A 150 -1.11 -3.32 -0.29
CA THR A 150 -1.77 -2.16 -0.91
C THR A 150 -1.21 -0.80 -0.45
N MET A 151 -0.75 -0.67 0.80
CA MET A 151 -0.09 0.57 1.24
C MET A 151 1.20 0.85 0.47
N GLY A 152 2.03 -0.18 0.23
CA GLY A 152 3.25 -0.04 -0.54
C GLY A 152 2.98 0.20 -2.02
N GLU A 153 1.98 -0.49 -2.58
CA GLU A 153 1.54 -0.31 -3.97
C GLU A 153 1.02 1.12 -4.22
N SER A 154 0.12 1.61 -3.37
CA SER A 154 -0.47 2.95 -3.50
C SER A 154 0.57 4.05 -3.35
N MET A 155 1.50 3.94 -2.39
CA MET A 155 2.62 4.87 -2.26
C MET A 155 3.55 4.82 -3.47
N ALA A 156 3.80 3.63 -4.02
CA ALA A 156 4.67 3.46 -5.17
C ALA A 156 4.10 4.14 -6.42
N ILE A 157 2.84 3.86 -6.75
CA ILE A 157 2.14 4.52 -7.87
C ILE A 157 2.07 6.03 -7.64
N GLY A 158 1.69 6.45 -6.43
CA GLY A 158 1.60 7.86 -6.08
C GLY A 158 2.92 8.61 -6.24
N SER A 159 4.02 8.00 -5.79
CA SER A 159 5.35 8.60 -5.91
C SER A 159 5.81 8.71 -7.36
N VAL A 160 5.51 7.70 -8.20
CA VAL A 160 5.79 7.76 -9.65
C VAL A 160 5.00 8.88 -10.32
N LEU A 161 3.71 9.05 -9.97
CA LEU A 161 2.89 10.13 -10.53
C LEU A 161 3.40 11.51 -10.15
N VAL A 162 3.86 11.68 -8.89
CA VAL A 162 4.39 12.96 -8.41
C VAL A 162 5.77 13.27 -9.02
N ASP A 163 6.72 12.33 -8.98
CA ASP A 163 8.06 12.51 -9.55
C ASP A 163 8.03 12.62 -11.10
N GLY A 164 7.02 12.03 -11.75
CA GLY A 164 6.76 12.16 -13.18
C GLY A 164 6.12 13.49 -13.60
N GLY A 165 5.67 14.31 -12.65
CA GLY A 165 4.98 15.57 -12.94
C GLY A 165 3.52 15.39 -13.41
N PHE A 166 2.92 14.22 -13.18
CA PHE A 166 1.52 13.94 -13.52
C PHE A 166 0.54 14.35 -12.40
N ALA A 167 1.04 14.61 -11.20
CA ALA A 167 0.28 15.10 -10.06
C ALA A 167 1.15 15.93 -9.11
N ASP A 168 0.63 17.05 -8.61
CA ASP A 168 1.34 17.82 -7.56
C ASP A 168 1.20 17.18 -6.19
N LYS A 169 0.02 16.62 -5.91
CA LYS A 169 -0.32 15.94 -4.65
C LYS A 169 -1.23 14.74 -4.93
N VAL A 170 -0.96 13.65 -4.23
CA VAL A 170 -1.76 12.42 -4.28
C VAL A 170 -2.03 11.93 -2.87
N LEU A 171 -3.15 11.26 -2.67
CA LEU A 171 -3.47 10.56 -1.44
C LEU A 171 -3.31 9.05 -1.66
N ALA A 172 -2.41 8.42 -0.91
CA ALA A 172 -2.30 6.97 -0.83
C ALA A 172 -2.98 6.48 0.44
N LEU A 173 -3.89 5.50 0.36
CA LEU A 173 -4.61 5.02 1.54
C LEU A 173 -5.02 3.56 1.42
N THR A 174 -5.26 2.93 2.57
CA THR A 174 -5.84 1.59 2.64
C THR A 174 -6.53 1.37 3.99
N SER A 175 -7.38 0.37 4.07
CA SER A 175 -8.07 -0.04 5.30
C SER A 175 -8.18 -1.55 5.37
N SER A 176 -8.26 -2.05 6.60
CA SER A 176 -8.78 -3.38 6.88
C SER A 176 -9.65 -3.34 8.13
N HIS A 177 -10.66 -4.18 8.18
CA HIS A 177 -11.51 -4.39 9.35
C HIS A 177 -11.58 -5.88 9.71
N PHE A 178 -11.29 -6.22 10.97
CA PHE A 178 -11.27 -7.61 11.44
C PHE A 178 -12.54 -8.37 11.05
N ALA A 179 -13.70 -7.86 11.44
CA ALA A 179 -14.96 -8.56 11.21
C ALA A 179 -15.36 -8.67 9.73
N GLY A 180 -14.95 -7.71 8.89
CA GLY A 180 -15.17 -7.76 7.44
C GLY A 180 -14.30 -8.85 6.79
N ALA A 181 -13.02 -8.88 7.15
CA ALA A 181 -12.09 -9.89 6.66
C ALA A 181 -12.46 -11.31 7.14
N GLU A 182 -12.84 -11.47 8.41
CA GLU A 182 -13.31 -12.76 8.94
C GLU A 182 -14.56 -13.23 8.21
N LYS A 183 -15.54 -12.35 7.97
CA LYS A 183 -16.75 -12.67 7.20
C LYS A 183 -16.42 -13.15 5.78
N GLN A 184 -15.40 -12.59 5.14
CA GLN A 184 -15.06 -12.89 3.75
C GLN A 184 -14.16 -14.12 3.57
N PHE A 185 -13.16 -14.28 4.44
CA PHE A 185 -12.08 -15.27 4.25
C PHE A 185 -12.13 -16.44 5.21
N ARG A 186 -13.03 -16.42 6.20
CA ARG A 186 -13.14 -17.46 7.22
C ARG A 186 -14.53 -18.08 7.23
N PHE A 187 -14.56 -19.30 7.73
CA PHE A 187 -15.81 -19.98 7.99
C PHE A 187 -16.51 -19.36 9.20
N PRO A 188 -17.85 -19.24 9.18
CA PRO A 188 -18.59 -18.74 10.32
C PRO A 188 -18.27 -19.49 11.62
N LEU A 189 -18.16 -18.76 12.74
CA LEU A 189 -17.87 -19.33 14.06
C LEU A 189 -18.87 -20.42 14.48
N ALA A 190 -20.12 -20.34 14.01
CA ALA A 190 -21.17 -21.33 14.27
C ALA A 190 -20.82 -22.75 13.78
N TYR A 191 -19.85 -22.91 12.87
CA TYR A 191 -19.36 -24.21 12.44
C TYR A 191 -18.33 -24.84 13.41
N GLY A 192 -18.05 -24.21 14.55
CA GLY A 192 -17.15 -24.76 15.57
C GLY A 192 -15.66 -24.72 15.20
N ASN A 193 -15.28 -23.83 14.27
CA ASN A 193 -13.89 -23.71 13.83
C ASN A 193 -13.00 -23.15 14.94
N GLN A 194 -11.81 -23.74 15.10
CA GLN A 194 -10.76 -23.22 15.96
C GLN A 194 -9.70 -22.53 15.12
N ARG A 195 -9.25 -21.35 15.56
CA ARG A 195 -8.18 -20.62 14.88
C ARG A 195 -6.84 -21.30 15.17
N PRO A 196 -6.07 -21.72 14.14
CA PRO A 196 -4.75 -22.31 14.37
C PRO A 196 -3.74 -21.26 14.86
N LEU A 197 -2.67 -21.70 15.54
CA LEU A 197 -1.61 -20.82 16.04
C LEU A 197 -0.82 -20.10 14.92
N SER A 198 -0.87 -20.62 13.70
CA SER A 198 -0.29 -19.99 12.51
C SER A 198 -1.11 -18.83 11.94
N ALA A 199 -2.37 -18.69 12.36
CA ALA A 199 -3.24 -17.62 11.88
C ALA A 199 -2.86 -16.28 12.50
N SER A 200 -3.02 -15.23 11.72
CA SER A 200 -2.88 -13.85 12.18
C SER A 200 -4.22 -13.21 12.52
N TRP A 201 -4.19 -12.10 13.25
CA TRP A 201 -5.34 -11.25 13.56
C TRP A 201 -5.40 -10.09 12.56
N THR A 202 -6.47 -10.00 11.75
CA THR A 202 -6.63 -8.84 10.86
C THR A 202 -6.83 -7.57 11.67
N VAL A 203 -5.96 -6.59 11.44
CA VAL A 203 -6.00 -5.28 12.06
C VAL A 203 -7.24 -4.54 11.63
N THR A 204 -7.95 -3.97 12.59
CA THR A 204 -8.99 -2.97 12.36
C THR A 204 -8.34 -1.59 12.37
N GLY A 205 -8.07 -1.07 11.18
CA GLY A 205 -7.42 0.23 11.04
C GLY A 205 -7.33 0.72 9.61
N SER A 206 -7.16 2.03 9.47
CA SER A 206 -6.90 2.68 8.19
C SER A 206 -5.79 3.71 8.33
N GLY A 207 -4.87 3.66 7.36
CA GLY A 207 -3.81 4.63 7.21
C GLY A 207 -3.94 5.37 5.89
N ALA A 208 -3.64 6.66 5.91
CA ALA A 208 -3.61 7.51 4.73
C ALA A 208 -2.37 8.41 4.75
N VAL A 209 -1.81 8.67 3.57
CA VAL A 209 -0.56 9.39 3.37
C VAL A 209 -0.74 10.36 2.22
N VAL A 210 -0.51 11.66 2.48
CA VAL A 210 -0.45 12.66 1.41
C VAL A 210 0.98 12.76 0.91
N ILE A 211 1.18 12.53 -0.39
CA ILE A 211 2.48 12.61 -1.06
C ILE A 211 2.45 13.82 -2.00
N GLY A 212 3.49 14.66 -2.00
CA GLY A 212 3.55 15.84 -2.83
C GLY A 212 4.95 16.20 -3.33
N ASN A 213 5.01 17.11 -4.30
CA ASN A 213 6.27 17.53 -4.95
C ASN A 213 7.06 18.60 -4.19
N SER A 214 6.52 19.11 -3.08
CA SER A 214 7.06 20.25 -2.34
C SER A 214 7.23 19.90 -0.86
N LYS A 215 8.27 20.46 -0.22
CA LYS A 215 8.58 20.22 1.18
C LYS A 215 7.41 20.69 2.09
N PRO A 216 7.08 19.96 3.18
CA PRO A 216 6.04 20.38 4.12
C PRO A 216 6.45 21.67 4.84
N GLN A 217 5.57 22.67 4.89
CA GLN A 217 5.86 23.96 5.52
C GLN A 217 6.06 23.88 7.04
N GLU A 218 5.46 22.88 7.70
CA GLU A 218 5.51 22.72 9.16
C GLU A 218 6.78 22.02 9.67
N ALA A 219 7.47 21.26 8.82
CA ALA A 219 8.69 20.54 9.22
C ALA A 219 9.78 21.49 9.75
N ASP A 220 9.88 22.68 9.15
CA ASP A 220 10.86 23.70 9.54
C ASP A 220 10.52 24.43 10.84
N LYS A 221 9.25 24.38 11.29
CA LYS A 221 8.82 25.06 12.53
C LYS A 221 9.08 24.22 13.79
N ASP A 222 8.93 22.90 13.67
CA ASP A 222 9.02 21.97 14.80
C ASP A 222 10.38 21.27 14.92
N ASN A 223 11.38 21.66 14.12
CA ASN A 223 12.66 20.97 14.01
C ASN A 223 12.51 19.46 13.69
N LYS A 224 11.48 19.11 12.92
CA LYS A 224 11.20 17.74 12.46
C LYS A 224 11.82 17.54 11.08
N ALA A 225 12.50 16.41 10.87
CA ALA A 225 12.99 16.05 9.54
C ALA A 225 11.82 15.86 8.57
N SER A 226 12.00 16.30 7.33
CA SER A 226 11.03 16.01 6.28
C SER A 226 11.23 14.57 5.80
N ILE A 227 10.16 13.85 5.50
CA ILE A 227 10.26 12.49 4.96
C ILE A 227 10.13 12.54 3.44
N ARG A 228 11.05 11.88 2.74
CA ARG A 228 11.00 11.72 1.29
C ARG A 228 10.84 10.25 0.91
N VAL A 229 10.10 10.01 -0.17
CA VAL A 229 10.14 8.72 -0.86
C VAL A 229 11.31 8.78 -1.83
N LYS A 230 12.46 8.18 -1.47
CA LYS A 230 13.68 8.24 -2.27
C LYS A 230 13.59 7.38 -3.53
N GLY A 231 12.86 6.27 -3.44
CA GLY A 231 12.71 5.31 -4.50
C GLY A 231 11.78 4.18 -4.10
N ILE A 232 11.54 3.28 -5.04
CA ILE A 232 10.66 2.12 -4.87
C ILE A 232 11.26 0.89 -5.53
N THR A 233 10.82 -0.28 -5.11
CA THR A 233 11.06 -1.57 -5.78
C THR A 233 9.73 -2.28 -5.92
N VAL A 234 9.20 -2.36 -7.14
CA VAL A 234 7.91 -3.00 -7.40
C VAL A 234 8.14 -4.51 -7.47
N GLY A 235 7.57 -5.27 -6.53
CA GLY A 235 7.73 -6.71 -6.53
C GLY A 235 6.92 -7.43 -7.60
N LYS A 236 7.19 -8.73 -7.68
CA LYS A 236 6.52 -9.67 -8.58
C LYS A 236 5.68 -10.63 -7.76
N ILE A 237 4.71 -11.25 -8.42
CA ILE A 237 3.98 -12.39 -7.87
C ILE A 237 4.96 -13.56 -7.71
N VAL A 238 5.01 -14.13 -6.51
CA VAL A 238 5.87 -15.26 -6.15
C VAL A 238 5.01 -16.35 -5.53
N ASP A 239 5.09 -17.56 -6.09
CA ASP A 239 4.36 -18.73 -5.58
C ASP A 239 5.34 -19.89 -5.38
N TYR A 240 5.48 -20.34 -4.13
CA TYR A 240 6.31 -21.48 -3.75
C TYR A 240 5.48 -22.76 -3.53
N GLY A 241 4.18 -22.74 -3.89
CA GLY A 241 3.28 -23.90 -3.82
C GLY A 241 2.60 -24.08 -2.47
N VAL A 242 2.67 -23.10 -1.57
CA VAL A 242 2.01 -23.17 -0.25
C VAL A 242 0.50 -23.00 -0.42
N LYS A 243 -0.29 -23.93 0.14
CA LYS A 243 -1.76 -23.96 0.01
C LYS A 243 -2.52 -23.62 1.29
N ASP A 244 -1.82 -23.53 2.43
CA ASP A 244 -2.45 -23.29 3.72
C ASP A 244 -2.83 -21.80 3.88
N SER A 245 -4.11 -21.50 3.67
CA SER A 245 -4.65 -20.14 3.77
C SER A 245 -4.67 -19.56 5.19
N MET A 246 -4.36 -20.39 6.19
CA MET A 246 -4.23 -20.00 7.59
C MET A 246 -2.78 -19.75 8.00
N ASN A 247 -1.79 -20.05 7.14
CA ASN A 247 -0.37 -19.75 7.35
C ASN A 247 0.13 -18.71 6.34
N MET A 248 -0.43 -17.50 6.44
CA MET A 248 -0.15 -16.41 5.50
C MET A 248 1.31 -15.93 5.56
N GLY A 249 1.92 -15.96 6.74
CA GLY A 249 3.34 -15.62 6.89
C GLY A 249 4.24 -16.47 5.99
N ALA A 250 4.00 -17.79 5.94
CA ALA A 250 4.74 -18.68 5.06
C ALA A 250 4.46 -18.45 3.56
N CYS A 251 3.23 -18.07 3.20
CA CYS A 251 2.87 -17.77 1.81
C CYS A 251 3.53 -16.47 1.32
N MET A 252 3.66 -15.47 2.18
CA MET A 252 4.14 -14.14 1.83
C MET A 252 5.67 -13.96 1.93
N ALA A 253 6.33 -14.70 2.83
CA ALA A 253 7.77 -14.58 3.05
C ALA A 253 8.63 -14.70 1.77
N PRO A 254 8.33 -15.59 0.80
CA PRO A 254 9.05 -15.65 -0.47
C PRO A 254 8.98 -14.35 -1.29
N ALA A 255 7.83 -13.66 -1.30
CA ALA A 255 7.66 -12.41 -2.02
C ALA A 255 8.42 -11.25 -1.37
N ALA A 256 8.42 -11.19 -0.03
CA ALA A 256 9.24 -10.26 0.74
C ALA A 256 10.73 -10.47 0.45
N TYR A 257 11.18 -11.72 0.51
CA TYR A 257 12.55 -12.12 0.20
C TYR A 257 12.96 -11.67 -1.21
N LYS A 258 12.16 -11.98 -2.24
CA LYS A 258 12.48 -11.57 -3.62
C LYS A 258 12.55 -10.06 -3.79
N THR A 259 11.66 -9.31 -3.15
CA THR A 259 11.61 -7.85 -3.24
C THR A 259 12.79 -7.21 -2.52
N ILE A 260 13.12 -7.65 -1.31
CA ILE A 260 14.26 -7.14 -0.53
C ILE A 260 15.59 -7.47 -1.24
N SER A 261 15.80 -8.73 -1.65
CA SER A 261 17.01 -9.13 -2.38
C SER A 261 17.16 -8.34 -3.69
N GLN A 262 16.06 -8.13 -4.42
CA GLN A 262 16.11 -7.36 -5.65
C GLN A 262 16.42 -5.89 -5.41
N ASN A 263 15.84 -5.26 -4.39
CA ASN A 263 16.15 -3.89 -4.01
C ASN A 263 17.66 -3.73 -3.69
N LEU A 264 18.19 -4.59 -2.83
CA LEU A 264 19.61 -4.57 -2.45
C LEU A 264 20.51 -4.77 -3.68
N SER A 265 20.15 -5.70 -4.57
CA SER A 265 20.88 -5.99 -5.80
C SER A 265 20.83 -4.84 -6.82
N ASP A 266 19.64 -4.28 -7.07
CA ASP A 266 19.44 -3.19 -8.02
C ASP A 266 20.22 -1.94 -7.60
N LEU A 267 20.13 -1.57 -6.31
CA LEU A 267 20.84 -0.43 -5.75
C LEU A 267 22.33 -0.73 -5.49
N LYS A 268 22.76 -1.99 -5.59
CA LYS A 268 24.10 -2.47 -5.26
C LYS A 268 24.53 -2.10 -3.84
N VAL A 269 23.62 -2.26 -2.89
CA VAL A 269 23.82 -1.96 -1.47
C VAL A 269 23.70 -3.22 -0.61
N LYS A 270 24.18 -3.13 0.62
CA LYS A 270 24.06 -4.17 1.65
C LYS A 270 22.92 -3.84 2.62
N PRO A 271 22.43 -4.80 3.43
CA PRO A 271 21.37 -4.54 4.39
C PRO A 271 21.59 -3.37 5.35
N ASP A 272 22.85 -3.12 5.73
CA ASP A 272 23.26 -2.01 6.62
C ASP A 272 23.16 -0.61 5.98
N TYR A 273 22.83 -0.53 4.69
CA TYR A 273 22.41 0.70 4.05
C TYR A 273 21.10 1.26 4.63
N TYR A 274 20.26 0.38 5.18
CA TYR A 274 19.00 0.72 5.84
C TYR A 274 19.16 0.61 7.35
N ASP A 275 18.71 1.63 8.09
CA ASP A 275 18.62 1.57 9.55
C ASP A 275 17.58 0.52 9.97
N LYS A 276 16.50 0.40 9.19
CA LYS A 276 15.49 -0.66 9.32
C LYS A 276 14.99 -1.17 7.97
N ILE A 277 14.80 -2.49 7.89
CA ILE A 277 14.04 -3.17 6.83
C ILE A 277 12.74 -3.65 7.47
N ILE A 278 11.61 -3.08 7.06
CA ILE A 278 10.34 -3.19 7.77
C ILE A 278 9.33 -3.91 6.89
N THR A 279 8.90 -5.11 7.26
CA THR A 279 7.85 -5.85 6.54
C THR A 279 6.46 -5.53 7.09
N GLY A 280 5.44 -5.77 6.28
CA GLY A 280 4.05 -5.45 6.63
C GLY A 280 3.48 -6.39 7.67
N ASP A 281 3.24 -7.64 7.29
CA ASP A 281 2.46 -8.58 8.10
C ASP A 281 2.90 -10.03 7.91
N LEU A 282 4.20 -10.25 7.88
CA LEU A 282 4.74 -11.61 7.88
C LEU A 282 4.47 -12.32 9.22
N GLY A 283 4.34 -11.55 10.30
CA GLY A 283 4.17 -12.09 11.64
C GLY A 283 5.40 -12.89 12.09
N TYR A 284 5.25 -13.61 13.20
CA TYR A 284 6.36 -14.40 13.76
C TYR A 284 6.84 -15.50 12.80
N VAL A 285 5.91 -16.22 12.16
CA VAL A 285 6.22 -17.33 11.26
C VAL A 285 6.92 -16.85 9.99
N GLY A 286 6.36 -15.85 9.31
CA GLY A 286 6.91 -15.35 8.06
C GLY A 286 8.25 -14.63 8.25
N LYS A 287 8.45 -13.95 9.39
CA LYS A 287 9.73 -13.32 9.76
C LYS A 287 10.87 -14.33 9.75
N ASP A 288 10.69 -15.45 10.44
CA ASP A 288 11.75 -16.46 10.58
C ASP A 288 12.12 -17.05 9.21
N ILE A 289 11.09 -17.36 8.39
CA ILE A 289 11.27 -17.83 7.01
C ILE A 289 12.01 -16.79 6.15
N LEU A 290 11.64 -15.52 6.24
CA LEU A 290 12.29 -14.44 5.50
C LEU A 290 13.77 -14.33 5.85
N ILE A 291 14.09 -14.34 7.15
CA ILE A 291 15.46 -14.24 7.64
C ILE A 291 16.30 -15.40 7.10
N ASP A 292 15.78 -16.63 7.13
CA ASP A 292 16.48 -17.81 6.63
C ASP A 292 16.70 -17.76 5.11
N LEU A 293 15.69 -17.35 4.33
CA LEU A 293 15.79 -17.22 2.87
C LEU A 293 16.84 -16.16 2.47
N LEU A 294 16.83 -15.00 3.13
CA LEU A 294 17.82 -13.95 2.85
C LEU A 294 19.23 -14.36 3.26
N LYS A 295 19.37 -15.08 4.38
CA LYS A 295 20.65 -15.59 4.87
C LYS A 295 21.28 -16.58 3.89
N GLN A 296 20.49 -17.41 3.21
CA GLN A 296 20.98 -18.33 2.17
C GLN A 296 21.64 -17.59 0.99
N ASP A 297 21.17 -16.37 0.68
CA ASP A 297 21.74 -15.50 -0.35
C ASP A 297 22.85 -14.56 0.19
N GLY A 298 23.26 -14.73 1.45
CA GLY A 298 24.29 -13.91 2.10
C GLY A 298 23.81 -12.55 2.62
N TYR A 299 22.51 -12.31 2.67
CA TYR A 299 21.92 -11.11 3.26
C TYR A 299 21.52 -11.35 4.72
N HIS A 300 22.23 -10.69 5.64
CA HIS A 300 21.96 -10.78 7.08
C HIS A 300 21.14 -9.58 7.56
N ILE A 301 19.84 -9.77 7.77
CA ILE A 301 18.92 -8.69 8.17
C ILE A 301 18.45 -8.76 9.63
N SER A 302 18.81 -9.81 10.39
CA SER A 302 18.26 -10.04 11.73
C SER A 302 18.49 -8.89 12.72
N GLY A 303 19.54 -8.09 12.53
CA GLY A 303 19.84 -6.93 13.39
C GLY A 303 19.04 -5.68 13.07
N ASN A 304 18.48 -5.56 11.86
CA ASN A 304 17.76 -4.36 11.40
C ASN A 304 16.36 -4.67 10.83
N HIS A 305 15.89 -5.91 10.90
CA HIS A 305 14.54 -6.28 10.53
C HIS A 305 13.51 -5.87 11.60
N MET A 306 12.29 -5.57 11.16
CA MET A 306 11.10 -5.30 11.95
C MET A 306 9.86 -5.72 11.13
N ASP A 307 8.77 -6.15 11.77
CA ASP A 307 7.51 -6.49 11.09
C ASP A 307 6.34 -5.76 11.75
N CYS A 308 5.50 -5.05 10.99
CA CYS A 308 4.40 -4.28 11.57
C CYS A 308 3.38 -5.18 12.28
N GLY A 309 3.17 -6.41 11.80
CA GLY A 309 2.28 -7.39 12.40
C GLY A 309 2.74 -7.86 13.79
N ILE A 310 4.05 -7.87 14.05
CA ILE A 310 4.59 -8.20 15.38
C ILE A 310 4.44 -7.02 16.34
N GLU A 311 4.63 -5.80 15.86
CA GLU A 311 4.79 -4.61 16.70
C GLU A 311 3.44 -4.02 17.14
N ILE A 312 2.38 -4.28 16.37
CA ILE A 312 1.04 -3.70 16.60
C ILE A 312 0.29 -4.31 17.79
N PHE A 313 0.61 -5.54 18.17
CA PHE A 313 -0.06 -6.27 19.25
C PHE A 313 0.94 -6.82 20.26
N ASP A 314 0.52 -6.89 21.52
CA ASP A 314 1.25 -7.59 22.56
C ASP A 314 0.98 -9.10 22.49
N GLN A 315 2.06 -9.88 22.37
CA GLN A 315 1.99 -11.32 22.12
C GLN A 315 1.34 -12.10 23.28
N GLU A 316 1.59 -11.67 24.52
CA GLU A 316 1.22 -12.42 25.71
C GLU A 316 -0.21 -12.10 26.15
N THR A 317 -0.66 -10.86 25.93
CA THR A 317 -1.91 -10.35 26.51
C THR A 317 -3.05 -10.24 25.50
N GLN A 318 -2.77 -10.14 24.19
CA GLN A 318 -3.81 -9.88 23.19
C GLN A 318 -4.23 -11.07 22.33
N ASP A 319 -3.61 -12.25 22.50
CA ASP A 319 -4.00 -13.50 21.83
C ASP A 319 -4.19 -13.34 20.30
N THR A 320 -3.16 -12.83 19.63
CA THR A 320 -3.17 -12.62 18.16
C THR A 320 -2.41 -13.69 17.40
N HIS A 321 -1.97 -14.75 18.10
CA HIS A 321 -1.29 -15.92 17.53
C HIS A 321 -0.02 -15.52 16.74
N ALA A 322 -0.06 -15.61 15.40
CA ALA A 322 1.07 -15.30 14.55
C ALA A 322 1.35 -13.79 14.40
N GLY A 323 0.51 -12.93 15.00
CA GLY A 323 0.63 -11.47 14.98
C GLY A 323 -0.52 -10.81 14.21
N GLY A 324 -0.38 -9.51 13.95
CA GLY A 324 -1.31 -8.72 13.15
C GLY A 324 -1.17 -8.97 11.64
N SER A 325 -2.26 -8.76 10.90
CA SER A 325 -2.29 -8.79 9.45
C SER A 325 -3.26 -7.78 8.85
N GLY A 326 -3.29 -7.70 7.52
CA GLY A 326 -4.19 -6.83 6.80
C GLY A 326 -3.51 -5.57 6.30
N CYS A 327 -4.01 -5.01 5.21
CA CYS A 327 -3.41 -3.80 4.63
C CYS A 327 -3.43 -2.60 5.58
N GLY A 328 -4.40 -2.54 6.51
CA GLY A 328 -4.44 -1.56 7.60
C GLY A 328 -3.27 -1.70 8.59
N CYS A 329 -2.74 -2.91 8.82
CA CYS A 329 -1.64 -3.16 9.77
C CYS A 329 -0.38 -2.36 9.39
N SER A 330 0.10 -2.57 8.17
CA SER A 330 1.30 -1.88 7.70
C SER A 330 1.08 -0.36 7.58
N ALA A 331 -0.13 0.06 7.21
CA ALA A 331 -0.49 1.46 7.01
C ALA A 331 -0.53 2.27 8.31
N ILE A 332 -1.17 1.74 9.35
CA ILE A 332 -1.25 2.46 10.64
C ILE A 332 0.08 2.44 11.37
N THR A 333 0.85 1.34 11.32
CA THR A 333 2.21 1.31 11.89
C THR A 333 3.16 2.27 11.15
N LEU A 334 3.04 2.39 9.82
CA LEU A 334 3.81 3.34 9.04
C LEU A 334 3.59 4.79 9.51
N THR A 335 2.32 5.17 9.62
CA THR A 335 1.94 6.56 9.90
C THR A 335 2.06 6.93 11.37
N SER A 336 1.81 5.99 12.30
CA SER A 336 1.86 6.23 13.75
C SER A 336 3.26 6.06 14.35
N TYR A 337 4.07 5.13 13.82
CA TYR A 337 5.33 4.77 14.46
C TYR A 337 6.57 5.03 13.58
N ILE A 338 6.56 4.58 12.32
CA ILE A 338 7.71 4.72 11.43
C ILE A 338 7.98 6.18 11.06
N PHE A 339 6.93 6.93 10.69
CA PHE A 339 7.07 8.35 10.36
C PHE A 339 7.61 9.18 11.53
N PRO A 340 7.10 9.07 12.78
CA PRO A 340 7.71 9.77 13.91
C PRO A 340 9.18 9.40 14.15
N LYS A 341 9.58 8.14 13.93
CA LYS A 341 10.99 7.71 14.04
C LYS A 341 11.88 8.38 13.00
N LEU A 342 11.41 8.52 11.76
CA LEU A 342 12.11 9.26 10.70
C LEU A 342 12.16 10.76 10.99
N GLN A 343 11.04 11.37 11.40
CA GLN A 343 10.96 12.79 11.73
C GLN A 343 11.89 13.20 12.87
N LYS A 344 12.05 12.33 13.89
CA LYS A 344 12.99 12.52 15.00
C LYS A 344 14.43 12.17 14.64
N ARG A 345 14.68 11.61 13.44
CA ARG A 345 15.95 11.07 12.98
C ARG A 345 16.50 9.93 13.86
N ASP A 346 15.62 9.24 14.58
CA ASP A 346 15.96 7.95 15.22
C ASP A 346 16.40 6.95 14.14
N TRP A 347 15.74 7.01 12.98
CA TRP A 347 16.14 6.36 11.73
C TRP A 347 16.30 7.42 10.65
N LYS A 348 17.30 7.25 9.78
CA LYS A 348 17.58 8.11 8.63
C LYS A 348 17.03 7.51 7.34
N ARG A 349 17.12 6.19 7.19
CA ARG A 349 16.64 5.47 6.01
C ARG A 349 16.00 4.15 6.39
N VAL A 350 14.79 3.91 5.89
CA VAL A 350 14.10 2.63 6.04
C VAL A 350 13.63 2.10 4.69
N LEU A 351 13.66 0.78 4.55
CA LEU A 351 13.00 0.06 3.46
C LEU A 351 11.69 -0.52 3.98
N PHE A 352 10.56 0.08 3.62
CA PHE A 352 9.22 -0.38 3.99
C PHE A 352 8.67 -1.33 2.92
N VAL A 353 8.33 -2.56 3.32
CA VAL A 353 8.00 -3.68 2.42
C VAL A 353 6.72 -4.38 2.88
N PRO A 354 5.55 -3.74 2.75
CA PRO A 354 4.29 -4.41 3.00
C PRO A 354 4.09 -5.57 2.02
N THR A 355 3.56 -6.66 2.55
CA THR A 355 3.42 -7.96 1.90
C THR A 355 1.96 -8.28 1.71
N GLY A 356 1.60 -9.09 0.72
CA GLY A 356 0.22 -9.47 0.45
C GLY A 356 0.13 -10.91 -0.01
N ALA A 357 -0.88 -11.62 0.49
CA ALA A 357 -1.28 -12.95 0.00
C ALA A 357 -2.44 -12.78 -0.99
N LEU A 358 -2.21 -13.14 -2.24
CA LEU A 358 -3.17 -12.98 -3.33
C LEU A 358 -4.06 -14.23 -3.38
N LEU A 359 -5.14 -14.20 -2.59
CA LEU A 359 -6.16 -15.26 -2.58
C LEU A 359 -7.58 -14.70 -2.65
N SER A 360 -8.49 -15.55 -3.12
CA SER A 360 -9.93 -15.31 -3.09
C SER A 360 -10.63 -16.55 -2.55
N THR A 361 -11.92 -16.42 -2.24
CA THR A 361 -12.76 -17.58 -1.89
C THR A 361 -12.82 -18.60 -3.03
N VAL A 362 -12.75 -18.15 -4.30
CA VAL A 362 -12.73 -19.02 -5.48
C VAL A 362 -11.44 -19.83 -5.52
N SER A 363 -10.28 -19.16 -5.52
CA SER A 363 -8.99 -19.84 -5.62
C SER A 363 -8.73 -20.81 -4.47
N PHE A 364 -9.20 -20.46 -3.27
CA PHE A 364 -9.15 -21.35 -2.11
C PHE A 364 -10.00 -22.61 -2.31
N ASN A 365 -11.26 -22.47 -2.73
CA ASN A 365 -12.17 -23.59 -2.94
C ASN A 365 -11.75 -24.52 -4.10
N GLU A 366 -11.01 -23.98 -5.08
CA GLU A 366 -10.39 -24.76 -6.16
C GLU A 366 -9.11 -25.50 -5.73
N GLY A 367 -8.60 -25.26 -4.52
CA GLY A 367 -7.39 -25.90 -4.01
C GLY A 367 -6.09 -25.36 -4.62
N ASN A 368 -6.11 -24.12 -5.14
CA ASN A 368 -4.93 -23.44 -5.66
C ASN A 368 -3.95 -23.07 -4.52
N SER A 369 -2.69 -22.88 -4.86
CA SER A 369 -1.70 -22.26 -3.96
C SER A 369 -2.02 -20.79 -3.71
N VAL A 370 -1.39 -20.23 -2.68
CA VAL A 370 -1.52 -18.83 -2.28
C VAL A 370 -0.26 -18.06 -2.71
N PRO A 371 -0.30 -17.39 -3.88
CA PRO A 371 0.81 -16.53 -4.30
C PRO A 371 0.98 -15.32 -3.38
N GLY A 372 2.22 -14.92 -3.14
CA GLY A 372 2.59 -13.70 -2.42
C GLY A 372 3.02 -12.58 -3.36
N ILE A 373 2.91 -11.34 -2.90
CA ILE A 373 3.49 -10.14 -3.51
C ILE A 373 4.02 -9.20 -2.42
N ALA A 374 4.99 -8.36 -2.74
CA ALA A 374 5.48 -7.32 -1.84
C ALA A 374 5.95 -6.09 -2.62
N HIS A 375 5.79 -4.89 -2.08
CA HIS A 375 6.22 -3.66 -2.72
C HIS A 375 7.13 -2.87 -1.78
N GLY A 376 8.34 -2.57 -2.22
CA GLY A 376 9.33 -1.82 -1.44
C GLY A 376 9.22 -0.32 -1.67
N VAL A 377 9.21 0.46 -0.59
CA VAL A 377 9.25 1.91 -0.58
C VAL A 377 10.43 2.36 0.28
N ILE A 378 11.34 3.14 -0.31
CA ILE A 378 12.51 3.68 0.39
C ILE A 378 12.14 5.04 0.96
N LEU A 379 12.14 5.15 2.28
CA LEU A 379 11.83 6.39 3.00
C LEU A 379 13.09 6.94 3.64
N GLU A 380 13.34 8.24 3.46
CA GLU A 380 14.50 8.94 4.00
C GLU A 380 14.08 10.19 4.78
N ALA A 381 14.76 10.44 5.90
CA ALA A 381 14.66 11.67 6.67
C ALA A 381 15.66 12.72 6.14
N GLU A 382 15.17 13.89 5.73
CA GLU A 382 15.94 15.04 5.22
C GLU A 382 16.20 16.11 6.27
#